data_AF-N1UA44-F1
#
_entry.id   AF-N1UA44-F1
#
_cell.length_a   1.000
_cell.length_b   1.000
_cell.length_c   1.000
_cell.angle_alpha   90.00
_cell.angle_beta   90.00
_cell.angle_gamma   90.00
#
_symmetry.space_group_name_H-M   'P 1'
#
loop_
_entity.id
_entity.type
_entity.pdbx_description
1 polymer ?
#
loop_
_entity_poly.entity_id
_entity_poly.type
_entity_poly.pdbx_seq_one_letter_code
_entity_poly.pdbx_strand_id
1 'polypeptide(L)'
;MSAGRVQSVALKWICDREEEIRNFNSEVYYNVLLYARDKKGIEGVFQRAGDRIFSEEKANLILQNVQKEKNLRISEKKETREKNLPPPPFQTASLQQEAFRKLQFSSKKTMSVAQKLYEGMDLGNGKREGLITYMRTDSIRLSPDFVERANSWIVSELGETFVNRLERKVRKSGRKIQDAHEAIRITNPFLVPESAKNFLGKEEASLYGLIWKRTISYLLPPEEFLKTEYSVFAAGECFQLETKKTLFPGYKILNEVDKKANPNWEKGELLTLQKVECEKKQTEPPPRYSEGTLVAKLEREGIGRPSTYSTVSEILVKRKYVEQEKKFFYPLPLGEKVNFFLQSGFGDLFREKFTAELESNLDRIEKNEIDSFSILNRLWSDLQTQIQNSKFAAFRKEWVEIREKKKETGWGICPLCRDGSLQKKKTSRKKEFYQCSRFPDCEYVSYELPKP
;
A
#
# COMPACT_ATOMS: atom_id res chain seq x y z
N MET A 1 4.56 -16.68 -26.11
CA MET A 1 4.35 -16.50 -24.65
C MET A 1 5.71 -16.45 -24.00
N SER A 2 5.93 -15.65 -22.97
CA SER A 2 7.18 -15.73 -22.21
C SER A 2 6.85 -15.75 -20.72
N ALA A 3 7.44 -16.73 -20.04
CA ALA A 3 7.36 -16.87 -18.60
C ALA A 3 8.68 -16.38 -18.00
N GLY A 4 8.62 -15.81 -16.80
CA GLY A 4 9.81 -15.51 -16.04
C GLY A 4 9.45 -15.56 -14.57
N ARG A 5 10.32 -16.13 -13.77
CA ARG A 5 10.05 -16.48 -12.37
C ARG A 5 9.40 -15.35 -11.58
N VAL A 6 10.03 -14.17 -11.54
CA VAL A 6 9.52 -12.99 -10.82
C VAL A 6 8.22 -12.44 -11.42
N GLN A 7 8.17 -12.24 -12.74
CA GLN A 7 6.98 -11.69 -13.41
C GLN A 7 5.76 -12.61 -13.31
N SER A 8 5.97 -13.94 -13.33
CA SER A 8 4.90 -14.91 -13.25
C SER A 8 4.27 -14.95 -11.85
N VAL A 9 5.07 -14.79 -10.79
CA VAL A 9 4.55 -14.64 -9.42
C VAL A 9 3.78 -13.33 -9.27
N ALA A 10 4.30 -12.22 -9.81
CA ALA A 10 3.58 -10.95 -9.79
C ALA A 10 2.24 -11.02 -10.56
N LEU A 11 2.22 -11.69 -11.72
CA LEU A 11 1.00 -11.95 -12.47
C LEU A 11 0.02 -12.80 -11.67
N LYS A 12 0.51 -13.86 -11.00
CA LYS A 12 -0.30 -14.72 -10.13
C LYS A 12 -1.02 -13.88 -9.08
N TRP A 13 -0.30 -13.01 -8.37
CA TRP A 13 -0.92 -12.16 -7.34
C TRP A 13 -2.01 -11.25 -7.89
N ILE A 14 -1.81 -10.66 -9.07
CA ILE A 14 -2.82 -9.82 -9.70
C ILE A 14 -4.05 -10.65 -10.08
N CYS A 15 -3.86 -11.86 -10.61
CA CYS A 15 -4.95 -12.78 -10.92
C CYS A 15 -5.70 -13.24 -9.66
N ASP A 16 -4.98 -13.66 -8.61
CA ASP A 16 -5.58 -14.11 -7.35
C ASP A 16 -6.38 -12.98 -6.70
N ARG A 17 -5.84 -11.75 -6.67
CA ARG A 17 -6.57 -10.57 -6.17
C ARG A 17 -7.83 -10.30 -6.98
N GLU A 18 -7.78 -10.46 -8.28
CA GLU A 18 -8.98 -10.28 -9.11
C GLU A 18 -10.03 -11.37 -8.84
N GLU A 19 -9.60 -12.60 -8.56
CA GLU A 19 -10.48 -13.68 -8.14
C GLU A 19 -11.09 -13.44 -6.74
N GLU A 20 -10.30 -12.95 -5.78
CA GLU A 20 -10.79 -12.48 -4.48
C GLU A 20 -11.87 -11.40 -4.66
N ILE A 21 -11.65 -10.43 -5.54
CA ILE A 21 -12.62 -9.35 -5.82
C ILE A 21 -13.88 -9.88 -6.49
N ARG A 22 -13.76 -10.79 -7.47
CA ARG A 22 -14.92 -11.36 -8.19
C ARG A 22 -15.79 -12.24 -7.31
N ASN A 23 -15.17 -12.95 -6.36
CA ASN A 23 -15.85 -13.84 -5.42
C ASN A 23 -16.26 -13.14 -4.12
N PHE A 24 -15.97 -11.84 -3.98
CA PHE A 24 -16.29 -11.09 -2.77
C PHE A 24 -17.79 -10.77 -2.72
N ASN A 25 -18.46 -11.34 -1.72
CA ASN A 25 -19.85 -11.02 -1.41
C ASN A 25 -19.87 -9.86 -0.43
N SER A 26 -20.39 -8.73 -0.88
CA SER A 26 -20.40 -7.52 -0.07
C SER A 26 -21.55 -7.53 0.94
N GLU A 27 -21.23 -7.22 2.19
CA GLU A 27 -22.17 -7.19 3.30
C GLU A 27 -22.44 -5.73 3.72
N VAL A 28 -23.71 -5.42 3.93
CA VAL A 28 -24.13 -4.13 4.50
C VAL A 28 -23.95 -4.19 6.01
N TYR A 29 -23.32 -3.16 6.57
CA TYR A 29 -23.23 -2.99 8.02
C TYR A 29 -23.51 -1.55 8.41
N TYR A 30 -23.94 -1.37 9.65
CA TYR A 30 -24.38 -0.10 10.19
C TYR A 30 -23.42 0.34 11.30
N ASN A 31 -23.04 1.61 11.27
CA ASN A 31 -22.18 2.23 12.26
C ASN A 31 -22.93 3.40 12.92
N VAL A 32 -23.08 3.36 14.24
CA VAL A 32 -23.79 4.41 14.97
C VAL A 32 -22.77 5.40 15.53
N LEU A 33 -22.99 6.68 15.26
CA LEU A 33 -22.17 7.81 15.66
C LEU A 33 -22.96 8.75 16.58
N LEU A 34 -22.31 9.25 17.62
CA LEU A 34 -22.84 10.29 18.51
C LEU A 34 -22.02 11.56 18.36
N TYR A 35 -22.68 12.63 17.95
CA TYR A 35 -22.13 13.96 17.93
C TYR A 35 -22.48 14.62 19.25
N ALA A 36 -21.47 14.87 20.06
CA ALA A 36 -21.62 15.46 21.38
C ALA A 36 -20.80 16.75 21.46
N ARG A 37 -21.27 17.68 22.28
CA ARG A 37 -20.61 18.97 22.48
C ARG A 37 -20.54 19.29 23.96
N ASP A 38 -19.42 19.83 24.41
CA ASP A 38 -19.29 20.32 25.78
C ASP A 38 -19.88 21.74 25.94
N LYS A 39 -19.85 22.25 27.17
CA LYS A 39 -20.31 23.62 27.49
C LYS A 39 -19.47 24.73 26.84
N LYS A 40 -18.24 24.42 26.42
CA LYS A 40 -17.30 25.35 25.77
C LYS A 40 -17.44 25.35 24.24
N GLY A 41 -18.30 24.49 23.70
CA GLY A 41 -18.52 24.37 22.27
C GLY A 41 -17.60 23.38 21.56
N ILE A 42 -16.77 22.63 22.28
CA ILE A 42 -15.89 21.62 21.68
C ILE A 42 -16.73 20.41 21.32
N GLU A 43 -16.64 19.98 20.06
CA GLU A 43 -17.36 18.83 19.53
C GLU A 43 -16.51 17.57 19.54
N GLY A 44 -17.16 16.42 19.72
CA GLY A 44 -16.58 15.10 19.50
C GLY A 44 -17.57 14.15 18.86
N VAL A 45 -17.05 13.27 17.99
CA VAL A 45 -17.82 12.25 17.29
C VAL A 45 -17.43 10.90 17.86
N PHE A 46 -18.31 10.32 18.67
CA PHE A 46 -18.08 9.01 19.28
C PHE A 46 -18.64 7.92 18.37
N GLN A 47 -17.85 6.88 18.15
CA GLN A 47 -18.24 5.72 17.37
C GLN A 47 -18.60 4.55 18.30
N ARG A 48 -19.66 3.80 17.97
CA ARG A 48 -20.03 2.59 18.72
C ARG A 48 -18.87 1.59 18.74
N ALA A 49 -18.52 1.09 19.92
CA ALA A 49 -17.52 0.04 20.10
C ALA A 49 -18.12 -1.36 19.91
N GLY A 50 -17.26 -2.34 19.61
CA GLY A 50 -17.63 -3.76 19.44
C GLY A 50 -17.88 -4.17 17.99
N ASP A 51 -18.56 -5.30 17.80
CA ASP A 51 -18.76 -5.91 16.49
C ASP A 51 -19.66 -5.07 15.57
N ARG A 52 -19.43 -5.21 14.25
CA ARG A 52 -20.26 -4.59 13.21
C ARG A 52 -21.72 -5.03 13.33
N ILE A 53 -22.64 -4.11 13.09
CA ILE A 53 -24.08 -4.40 13.10
C ILE A 53 -24.52 -4.69 11.67
N PHE A 54 -25.00 -5.91 11.39
CA PHE A 54 -25.48 -6.28 10.05
C PHE A 54 -27.01 -6.21 9.90
N SER A 55 -27.76 -6.12 11.00
CA SER A 55 -29.23 -5.97 10.99
C SER A 55 -29.62 -4.48 11.08
N GLU A 56 -30.46 -4.06 10.14
CA GLU A 56 -31.02 -2.71 10.11
C GLU A 56 -31.95 -2.46 11.30
N GLU A 57 -32.73 -3.46 11.70
CA GLU A 57 -33.63 -3.38 12.85
C GLU A 57 -32.85 -3.13 14.14
N LYS A 58 -31.74 -3.87 14.34
CA LYS A 58 -30.86 -3.67 15.49
C LYS A 58 -30.23 -2.28 15.48
N ALA A 59 -29.76 -1.82 14.32
CA ALA A 59 -29.17 -0.49 14.19
C ALA A 59 -30.18 0.63 14.49
N ASN A 60 -31.40 0.50 13.97
CA ASN A 60 -32.50 1.43 14.22
C ASN A 60 -32.95 1.42 15.68
N LEU A 61 -33.00 0.25 16.33
CA LEU A 61 -33.32 0.14 17.75
C LEU A 61 -32.28 0.86 18.61
N ILE A 62 -30.98 0.65 18.34
CA ILE A 62 -29.89 1.36 19.03
C ILE A 62 -30.02 2.87 18.80
N LEU A 63 -30.21 3.31 17.56
CA LEU A 63 -30.38 4.72 17.22
C LEU A 63 -31.56 5.36 17.96
N GLN A 64 -32.74 4.73 17.96
CA GLN A 64 -33.93 5.24 18.64
C GLN A 64 -33.76 5.30 20.16
N ASN A 65 -33.08 4.32 20.75
CA ASN A 65 -32.86 4.30 22.19
C ASN A 65 -31.84 5.35 22.61
N VAL A 66 -30.76 5.53 21.86
CA VAL A 66 -29.74 6.53 22.17
C VAL A 66 -30.24 7.95 21.90
N GLN A 67 -31.11 8.18 20.92
CA GLN A 67 -31.72 9.50 20.66
C GLN A 67 -32.56 10.05 21.82
N LYS A 68 -33.02 9.18 22.74
CA LYS A 68 -33.75 9.61 23.94
C LYS A 68 -32.84 10.26 24.99
N GLU A 69 -31.53 10.02 24.88
CA GLU A 69 -30.53 10.65 25.75
C GLU A 69 -30.35 12.12 25.37
N LYS A 70 -30.37 13.01 26.37
CA LYS A 70 -30.07 14.44 26.14
C LYS A 70 -28.62 14.78 26.47
N ASN A 71 -28.07 14.08 27.47
CA ASN A 71 -26.72 14.30 27.96
C ASN A 71 -25.99 12.98 28.00
N LEU A 72 -24.73 12.99 27.55
CA LEU A 72 -23.80 11.90 27.69
C LEU A 72 -22.85 12.20 28.83
N ARG A 73 -22.41 11.16 29.54
CA ARG A 73 -21.40 11.29 30.58
C ARG A 73 -20.16 10.51 30.17
N ILE A 74 -18.99 11.15 30.26
CA ILE A 74 -17.71 10.46 30.09
C ILE A 74 -17.61 9.38 31.18
N SER A 75 -17.70 8.11 30.79
CA SER A 75 -17.60 6.98 31.71
C SER A 75 -16.15 6.65 32.02
N GLU A 76 -15.28 6.82 31.04
CA GLU A 76 -13.85 6.55 31.14
C GLU A 76 -13.05 7.53 30.28
N LYS A 77 -11.90 7.94 30.78
CA LYS A 77 -10.84 8.63 30.06
C LYS A 77 -9.57 7.83 30.26
N LYS A 78 -8.97 7.35 29.17
CA LYS A 78 -7.70 6.65 29.19
C LYS A 78 -6.67 7.44 28.41
N GLU A 79 -5.56 7.73 29.06
CA GLU A 79 -4.46 8.47 28.44
C GLU A 79 -3.22 7.60 28.34
N THR A 80 -2.69 7.48 27.13
CA THR A 80 -1.44 6.79 26.86
C THR A 80 -0.45 7.74 26.20
N ARG A 81 0.77 7.79 26.76
CA ARG A 81 1.89 8.49 26.11
C ARG A 81 2.50 7.54 25.10
N GLU A 82 2.52 7.96 23.84
CA GLU A 82 3.03 7.15 22.74
C GLU A 82 4.08 7.92 21.95
N LYS A 83 4.93 7.15 21.27
CA LYS A 83 5.97 7.66 20.38
C LYS A 83 5.76 7.11 19.00
N ASN A 84 5.83 8.00 18.01
CA ASN A 84 5.82 7.63 16.61
C ASN A 84 7.22 7.87 16.04
N LEU A 85 7.88 6.77 15.68
CA LEU A 85 9.28 6.77 15.23
C LEU A 85 9.37 7.28 13.79
N PRO A 86 10.39 8.08 13.45
CA PRO A 86 10.61 8.42 12.06
C PRO A 86 10.86 7.17 11.20
N PRO A 87 10.32 7.16 9.97
CA PRO A 87 10.53 6.09 9.01
C PRO A 87 12.02 6.02 8.60
N PRO A 88 12.53 4.83 8.25
CA PRO A 88 13.90 4.68 7.78
C PRO A 88 14.17 5.49 6.50
N PRO A 89 15.45 5.79 6.20
CA PRO A 89 15.85 6.34 4.91
C PRO A 89 15.38 5.43 3.77
N PHE A 90 15.28 5.99 2.58
CA PHE A 90 14.76 5.23 1.45
C PHE A 90 15.73 4.13 1.02
N GLN A 91 15.22 2.91 0.90
CA GLN A 91 15.69 1.92 -0.07
C GLN A 91 14.84 1.98 -1.34
N THR A 92 15.26 1.33 -2.42
CA THR A 92 14.61 1.45 -3.75
C THR A 92 13.11 1.18 -3.73
N ALA A 93 12.69 0.10 -3.08
CA ALA A 93 11.27 -0.25 -3.00
C ALA A 93 10.46 0.78 -2.22
N SER A 94 10.96 1.22 -1.05
CA SER A 94 10.30 2.25 -0.25
C SER A 94 10.23 3.63 -0.96
N LEU A 95 11.21 3.97 -1.79
CA LEU A 95 11.18 5.18 -2.63
C LEU A 95 10.08 5.09 -3.68
N GLN A 96 10.01 3.97 -4.41
CA GLN A 96 8.98 3.75 -5.43
C GLN A 96 7.57 3.78 -4.82
N GLN A 97 7.39 3.18 -3.64
CA GLN A 97 6.13 3.18 -2.90
C GLN A 97 5.68 4.60 -2.52
N GLU A 98 6.56 5.39 -1.89
CA GLU A 98 6.22 6.75 -1.48
C GLU A 98 6.09 7.72 -2.65
N ALA A 99 6.90 7.58 -3.69
CA ALA A 99 6.80 8.38 -4.91
C ALA A 99 5.46 8.11 -5.63
N PHE A 100 5.02 6.85 -5.68
CA PHE A 100 3.69 6.52 -6.18
C PHE A 100 2.59 7.14 -5.30
N ARG A 101 2.68 6.97 -3.98
CA ARG A 101 1.65 7.47 -3.05
C ARG A 101 1.52 8.99 -3.04
N LYS A 102 2.64 9.72 -3.00
CA LYS A 102 2.67 11.17 -2.83
C LYS A 102 2.77 11.94 -4.14
N LEU A 103 3.55 11.45 -5.10
CA LEU A 103 3.86 12.15 -6.36
C LEU A 103 3.13 11.54 -7.56
N GLN A 104 2.48 10.39 -7.38
CA GLN A 104 1.81 9.65 -8.45
C GLN A 104 2.76 9.23 -9.58
N PHE A 105 4.04 9.06 -9.27
CA PHE A 105 5.04 8.57 -10.22
C PHE A 105 4.97 7.05 -10.32
N SER A 106 5.04 6.53 -11.55
CA SER A 106 5.30 5.11 -11.77
C SER A 106 6.70 4.74 -11.28
N SER A 107 6.97 3.47 -11.03
CA SER A 107 8.29 2.95 -10.70
C SER A 107 9.32 3.34 -11.77
N LYS A 108 8.96 3.25 -13.07
CA LYS A 108 9.84 3.67 -14.17
C LYS A 108 10.18 5.16 -14.11
N LYS A 109 9.17 6.01 -13.91
CA LYS A 109 9.37 7.45 -13.79
C LYS A 109 10.22 7.80 -12.58
N THR A 110 9.91 7.20 -11.43
CA THR A 110 10.68 7.38 -10.19
C THR A 110 12.16 7.03 -10.39
N MET A 111 12.45 5.88 -11.00
CA MET A 111 13.83 5.46 -11.25
C MET A 111 14.54 6.34 -12.27
N SER A 112 13.84 6.82 -13.31
CA SER A 112 14.41 7.73 -14.31
C SER A 112 14.75 9.10 -13.71
N VAL A 113 13.87 9.67 -12.88
CA VAL A 113 14.12 10.94 -12.19
C VAL A 113 15.23 10.78 -11.14
N ALA A 114 15.23 9.68 -10.40
CA ALA A 114 16.30 9.38 -9.44
C ALA A 114 17.67 9.21 -10.13
N GLN A 115 17.72 8.58 -11.31
CA GLN A 115 18.95 8.46 -12.11
C GLN A 115 19.52 9.84 -12.44
N LYS A 116 18.69 10.78 -12.91
CA LYS A 116 19.13 12.16 -13.20
C LYS A 116 19.68 12.87 -11.97
N LEU A 117 18.99 12.75 -10.83
CA LEU A 117 19.43 13.33 -9.56
C LEU A 117 20.76 12.74 -9.08
N TYR A 118 21.01 11.45 -9.36
CA TYR A 118 22.27 10.77 -9.03
C TYR A 118 23.42 11.17 -9.97
N GLU A 119 23.20 11.17 -11.28
CA GLU A 119 24.19 11.56 -12.30
C GLU A 119 24.56 13.05 -12.21
N GLY A 120 23.64 13.85 -11.68
CA GLY A 120 23.87 15.21 -11.24
C GLY A 120 23.16 16.25 -12.08
N MET A 121 22.91 17.40 -11.45
CA MET A 121 22.18 18.54 -12.01
C MET A 121 23.08 19.78 -12.03
N ASP A 122 22.88 20.67 -12.99
CA ASP A 122 23.57 21.96 -13.02
C ASP A 122 22.90 22.91 -12.02
N LEU A 123 23.66 23.37 -11.03
CA LEU A 123 23.19 24.29 -9.97
C LEU A 123 23.57 25.75 -10.26
N GLY A 124 23.90 26.09 -11.51
CA GLY A 124 24.24 27.45 -11.93
C GLY A 124 25.69 27.86 -11.64
N ASN A 125 26.52 26.94 -11.15
CA ASN A 125 27.95 27.13 -10.91
C ASN A 125 28.84 26.56 -12.03
N GLY A 126 28.23 26.09 -13.13
CA GLY A 126 28.93 25.49 -14.26
C GLY A 126 29.41 24.06 -14.03
N LYS A 127 29.06 23.43 -12.88
CA LYS A 127 29.37 22.04 -12.58
C LYS A 127 28.07 21.25 -12.35
N ARG A 128 28.09 19.97 -12.74
CA ARG A 128 27.02 19.03 -12.42
C ARG A 128 27.31 18.37 -11.08
N GLU A 129 26.36 18.45 -10.17
CA GLU A 129 26.49 17.88 -8.83
C GLU A 129 25.42 16.80 -8.61
N GLY A 130 25.85 15.61 -8.17
CA GLY A 130 24.97 14.54 -7.74
C GLY A 130 24.21 14.94 -6.48
N LEU A 131 22.89 14.97 -6.54
CA LEU A 131 22.03 15.46 -5.44
C LEU A 131 21.58 14.34 -4.49
N ILE A 132 21.63 13.09 -4.96
CA ILE A 132 21.30 11.90 -4.16
C ILE A 132 22.36 10.81 -4.34
N THR A 133 22.40 9.88 -3.41
CA THR A 133 23.16 8.63 -3.52
C THR A 133 22.52 7.64 -4.51
N TYR A 134 23.23 6.57 -4.82
CA TYR A 134 22.78 5.57 -5.81
C TYR A 134 21.40 4.99 -5.47
N MET A 135 20.49 5.07 -6.44
CA MET A 135 19.06 4.79 -6.25
C MET A 135 18.66 3.31 -6.31
N ARG A 136 19.60 2.40 -6.57
CA ARG A 136 19.39 0.94 -6.56
C ARG A 136 20.11 0.34 -5.36
N THR A 137 19.40 0.28 -4.23
CA THR A 137 19.94 -0.14 -2.93
C THR A 137 18.82 -0.78 -2.11
N ASP A 138 19.18 -1.80 -1.35
CA ASP A 138 18.38 -2.43 -0.29
C ASP A 138 18.87 -2.00 1.11
N SER A 139 19.79 -1.04 1.17
CA SER A 139 20.35 -0.51 2.41
C SER A 139 19.53 0.67 2.92
N ILE A 140 19.46 0.78 4.25
CA ILE A 140 18.93 1.95 4.98
C ILE A 140 20.04 2.71 5.73
N ARG A 141 21.32 2.37 5.47
CA ARG A 141 22.48 2.92 6.16
C ARG A 141 22.78 4.35 5.69
N LEU A 142 23.17 5.22 6.61
CA LEU A 142 23.75 6.53 6.31
C LEU A 142 25.22 6.53 6.79
N SER A 143 26.13 7.11 6.01
CA SER A 143 27.53 7.23 6.42
C SER A 143 27.70 8.13 7.65
N PRO A 144 28.67 7.85 8.55
CA PRO A 144 28.94 8.71 9.71
C PRO A 144 29.20 10.17 9.35
N ASP A 145 30.01 10.41 8.30
CA ASP A 145 30.31 11.73 7.76
C ASP A 145 29.05 12.50 7.32
N PHE A 146 28.10 11.81 6.67
CA PHE A 146 26.83 12.44 6.30
C PHE A 146 25.98 12.76 7.53
N VAL A 147 25.92 11.85 8.51
CA VAL A 147 25.15 12.05 9.74
C VAL A 147 25.67 13.25 10.52
N GLU A 148 26.98 13.44 10.60
CA GLU A 148 27.60 14.60 11.24
C GLU A 148 27.18 15.91 10.56
N ARG A 149 27.33 16.01 9.23
CA ARG A 149 26.90 17.20 8.48
C ARG A 149 25.40 17.49 8.62
N ALA A 150 24.57 16.45 8.58
CA ALA A 150 23.13 16.60 8.74
C ALA A 150 22.75 17.03 10.15
N ASN A 151 23.44 16.55 11.19
CA ASN A 151 23.25 17.02 12.55
C ASN A 151 23.64 18.50 12.70
N SER A 152 24.71 18.96 12.04
CA SER A 152 25.07 20.38 12.03
C SER A 152 23.95 21.25 11.44
N TRP A 153 23.34 20.81 10.33
CA TRP A 153 22.16 21.49 9.75
C TRP A 153 20.95 21.45 10.69
N ILE A 154 20.68 20.31 11.35
CA ILE A 154 19.58 20.18 12.32
C ILE A 154 19.77 21.16 13.49
N VAL A 155 20.99 21.28 14.03
CA VAL A 155 21.29 22.22 15.12
C VAL A 155 21.10 23.65 14.66
N SER A 156 21.57 24.02 13.46
CA SER A 156 21.46 25.40 12.96
C SER A 156 20.02 25.82 12.68
N GLU A 157 19.21 24.92 12.09
CA GLU A 157 17.85 25.27 11.64
C GLU A 157 16.74 24.93 12.66
N LEU A 158 16.89 23.83 13.41
CA LEU A 158 15.85 23.31 14.30
C LEU A 158 16.23 23.40 15.79
N GLY A 159 17.50 23.59 16.11
CA GLY A 159 18.03 23.67 17.47
C GLY A 159 18.39 22.31 18.09
N GLU A 160 19.15 22.36 19.19
CA GLU A 160 19.75 21.17 19.82
C GLU A 160 18.73 20.11 20.28
N THR A 161 17.50 20.51 20.63
CA THR A 161 16.44 19.58 21.06
C THR A 161 15.98 18.63 19.96
N PHE A 162 16.29 18.94 18.69
CA PHE A 162 15.94 18.13 17.53
C PHE A 162 17.07 17.21 17.06
N VAL A 163 18.22 17.22 17.72
CA VAL A 163 19.27 16.22 17.46
C VAL A 163 18.84 14.90 18.07
N ASN A 164 18.66 13.87 17.25
CA ASN A 164 18.32 12.54 17.76
C ASN A 164 19.55 11.90 18.43
N ARG A 165 19.65 12.06 19.75
CA ARG A 165 20.71 11.47 20.59
C ARG A 165 20.62 9.95 20.71
N LEU A 166 19.49 9.35 20.30
CA LEU A 166 19.40 7.91 20.20
C LEU A 166 20.19 7.50 18.96
N GLU A 167 21.47 7.19 19.15
CA GLU A 167 22.19 6.26 18.27
C GLU A 167 21.29 5.03 18.12
N ARG A 168 20.46 5.02 17.07
CA ARG A 168 19.75 3.82 16.66
C ARG A 168 20.87 2.88 16.25
N LYS A 169 21.27 1.98 17.15
CA LYS A 169 22.01 0.77 16.81
C LYS A 169 21.26 0.20 15.61
N VAL A 170 21.79 0.45 14.41
CA VAL A 170 21.24 -0.04 13.17
C VAL A 170 21.02 -1.52 13.43
N ARG A 171 19.76 -1.97 13.46
CA ARG A 171 19.46 -3.39 13.62
C ARG A 171 20.31 -4.08 12.57
N LYS A 172 21.36 -4.81 13.00
CA LYS A 172 22.15 -5.66 12.12
C LYS A 172 21.13 -6.64 11.53
N SER A 173 20.71 -6.36 10.30
CA SER A 173 20.17 -7.38 9.43
C SER A 173 21.16 -8.55 9.52
N GLY A 174 20.67 -9.75 9.88
CA GLY A 174 21.51 -10.94 10.04
C GLY A 174 22.20 -11.38 8.74
N ARG A 175 22.00 -10.66 7.64
CA ARG A 175 22.81 -10.78 6.42
C ARG A 175 24.07 -9.95 6.62
N LYS A 176 25.24 -10.58 6.65
CA LYS A 176 26.51 -9.92 6.32
C LYS A 176 26.35 -9.33 4.92
N ILE A 177 25.94 -8.06 4.84
CA ILE A 177 25.90 -7.27 3.62
C ILE A 177 27.30 -6.66 3.52
N GLN A 178 27.92 -6.73 2.34
CA GLN A 178 29.12 -5.93 2.08
C GLN A 178 28.78 -4.47 2.37
N ASP A 179 29.48 -3.87 3.33
CA ASP A 179 29.19 -2.61 4.01
C ASP A 179 29.40 -1.35 3.13
N ALA A 180 29.21 -1.48 1.82
CA ALA A 180 29.46 -0.43 0.81
C ALA A 180 28.19 0.29 0.34
N HIS A 181 26.99 -0.30 0.48
CA HIS A 181 25.76 0.31 0.00
C HIS A 181 25.12 1.22 1.06
N GLU A 182 24.88 2.48 0.69
CA GLU A 182 24.11 3.43 1.49
C GLU A 182 22.64 3.45 1.07
N ALA A 183 21.79 4.00 1.92
CA ALA A 183 20.42 4.37 1.58
C ALA A 183 20.39 5.37 0.44
N ILE A 184 19.22 5.50 -0.19
CA ILE A 184 18.88 6.64 -1.06
C ILE A 184 18.64 7.85 -0.15
N ARG A 185 19.63 8.74 -0.13
CA ARG A 185 19.66 9.95 0.67
C ARG A 185 20.18 11.11 -0.17
N ILE A 186 19.94 12.33 0.31
CA ILE A 186 20.60 13.52 -0.24
C ILE A 186 22.11 13.47 -0.01
N THR A 187 22.85 14.17 -0.86
CA THR A 187 24.32 14.34 -0.73
C THR A 187 24.67 15.52 0.17
N ASN A 188 23.91 16.62 0.07
CA ASN A 188 24.10 17.84 0.85
C ASN A 188 22.83 18.21 1.66
N PRO A 189 22.87 18.21 3.01
CA PRO A 189 21.73 18.58 3.84
C PRO A 189 21.36 20.08 3.75
N PHE A 190 22.31 20.94 3.43
CA PHE A 190 22.13 22.40 3.34
C PHE A 190 21.41 22.85 2.06
N LEU A 191 21.35 22.01 1.02
CA LEU A 191 20.56 22.28 -0.18
C LEU A 191 19.09 21.93 0.09
N VAL A 192 18.36 22.82 0.77
CA VAL A 192 16.97 22.57 1.16
C VAL A 192 16.04 22.55 -0.07
N PRO A 193 14.91 21.82 -0.03
CA PRO A 193 14.01 21.67 -1.18
C PRO A 193 13.55 23.00 -1.80
N GLU A 194 13.38 24.04 -1.00
CA GLU A 194 13.00 25.39 -1.43
C GLU A 194 14.07 26.01 -2.34
N SER A 195 15.34 25.90 -1.97
CA SER A 195 16.48 26.36 -2.77
C SER A 195 16.71 25.49 -4.01
N ALA A 196 16.59 24.16 -3.87
CA ALA A 196 16.80 23.22 -4.96
C ALA A 196 15.81 23.42 -6.13
N LYS A 197 14.56 23.83 -5.84
CA LYS A 197 13.54 24.13 -6.86
C LYS A 197 13.98 25.18 -7.89
N ASN A 198 14.91 26.06 -7.56
CA ASN A 198 15.40 27.08 -8.49
C ASN A 198 16.26 26.49 -9.62
N PHE A 199 16.81 25.30 -9.43
CA PHE A 199 17.72 24.64 -10.35
C PHE A 199 17.13 23.36 -10.97
N LEU A 200 16.00 22.90 -10.43
CA LEU A 200 15.41 21.60 -10.77
C LEU A 200 14.08 21.76 -11.52
N GLY A 201 13.86 20.88 -12.50
CA GLY A 201 12.55 20.68 -13.08
C GLY A 201 11.53 20.23 -12.03
N LYS A 202 10.24 20.41 -12.31
CA LYS A 202 9.13 20.11 -11.37
C LYS A 202 9.20 18.69 -10.82
N GLU A 203 9.56 17.72 -11.67
CA GLU A 203 9.60 16.30 -11.30
C GLU A 203 10.80 15.98 -10.41
N GLU A 204 11.97 16.48 -10.80
CA GLU A 204 13.23 16.38 -10.06
C GLU A 204 13.10 17.04 -8.69
N ALA A 205 12.56 18.27 -8.62
CA ALA A 205 12.34 18.99 -7.37
C ALA A 205 11.38 18.26 -6.43
N SER A 206 10.32 17.65 -6.98
CA SER A 206 9.34 16.89 -6.18
C SER A 206 9.96 15.63 -5.59
N LEU A 207 10.72 14.86 -6.38
CA LEU A 207 11.37 13.64 -5.90
C LEU A 207 12.51 13.97 -4.93
N TYR A 208 13.30 15.00 -5.23
CA TYR A 208 14.35 15.48 -4.33
C TYR A 208 13.79 15.90 -2.98
N GLY A 209 12.72 16.72 -2.95
CA GLY A 209 12.08 17.15 -1.71
C GLY A 209 11.54 15.97 -0.89
N LEU A 210 11.02 14.94 -1.56
CA LEU A 210 10.60 13.70 -0.89
C LEU A 210 11.78 12.96 -0.23
N ILE A 211 12.88 12.80 -0.95
CA ILE A 211 14.11 12.15 -0.46
C ILE A 211 14.71 12.97 0.69
N TRP A 212 14.93 14.27 0.49
CA TRP A 212 15.46 15.20 1.50
C TRP A 212 14.69 15.08 2.81
N LYS A 213 13.35 15.18 2.74
CA LYS A 213 12.49 15.13 3.91
C LYS A 213 12.57 13.79 4.63
N ARG A 214 12.62 12.68 3.89
CA ARG A 214 12.77 11.33 4.49
C ARG A 214 14.13 11.19 5.17
N THR A 215 15.20 11.66 4.53
CA THR A 215 16.56 11.59 5.07
C THR A 215 16.69 12.36 6.37
N ILE A 216 16.29 13.65 6.39
CA ILE A 216 16.39 14.46 7.61
C ILE A 216 15.46 13.94 8.69
N SER A 217 14.21 13.56 8.35
CA SER A 217 13.25 12.99 9.32
C SER A 217 13.83 11.82 10.11
N TYR A 218 14.62 10.95 9.47
CA TYR A 218 15.21 9.79 10.13
C TYR A 218 16.22 10.15 11.24
N LEU A 219 16.86 11.31 11.11
CA LEU A 219 17.83 11.85 12.06
C LEU A 219 17.18 12.73 13.13
N LEU A 220 15.86 12.93 13.09
CA LEU A 220 15.11 13.65 14.10
C LEU A 220 14.55 12.70 15.17
N PRO A 221 14.31 13.17 16.41
CA PRO A 221 13.64 12.40 17.45
C PRO A 221 12.20 11.99 17.07
N PRO A 222 11.63 10.97 17.72
CA PRO A 222 10.23 10.60 17.50
C PRO A 222 9.27 11.75 17.82
N GLU A 223 8.12 11.74 17.15
CA GLU A 223 6.95 12.49 17.63
C GLU A 223 6.50 11.86 18.95
N GLU A 224 6.33 12.66 19.99
CA GLU A 224 5.73 12.25 21.25
C GLU A 224 4.34 12.87 21.36
N PHE A 225 3.34 12.05 21.69
CA PHE A 225 1.96 12.49 21.77
C PHE A 225 1.22 11.80 22.90
N LEU A 226 0.19 12.48 23.39
CA LEU A 226 -0.80 11.94 24.30
C LEU A 226 -1.98 11.46 23.47
N LYS A 227 -2.23 10.15 23.49
CA LYS A 227 -3.42 9.53 22.94
C LYS A 227 -4.46 9.49 24.06
N THR A 228 -5.63 10.07 23.83
CA THR A 228 -6.72 10.08 24.81
C THR A 228 -7.94 9.39 24.21
N GLU A 229 -8.36 8.29 24.84
CA GLU A 229 -9.57 7.53 24.52
C GLU A 229 -10.66 7.90 25.53
N TYR A 230 -11.77 8.43 25.03
CA TYR A 230 -12.96 8.74 25.82
C TYR A 230 -14.03 7.69 25.55
N SER A 231 -14.63 7.16 26.60
CA SER A 231 -15.79 6.26 26.50
C SER A 231 -17.03 6.93 27.08
N VAL A 232 -18.17 6.69 26.45
CA VAL A 232 -19.51 7.05 26.96
C VAL A 232 -20.43 5.84 26.85
N PHE A 233 -21.33 5.67 27.80
CA PHE A 233 -22.41 4.68 27.73
C PHE A 233 -23.72 5.38 27.46
N ALA A 234 -24.49 4.88 26.49
CA ALA A 234 -25.80 5.39 26.14
C ALA A 234 -26.70 4.22 25.76
N ALA A 235 -27.87 4.12 26.40
CA ALA A 235 -28.84 3.03 26.18
C ALA A 235 -28.24 1.61 26.19
N GLY A 236 -27.27 1.34 27.07
CA GLY A 236 -26.62 0.02 27.19
C GLY A 236 -25.51 -0.26 26.18
N GLU A 237 -25.23 0.66 25.26
CA GLU A 237 -24.14 0.56 24.28
C GLU A 237 -22.94 1.44 24.69
N CYS A 238 -21.74 1.04 24.29
CA CYS A 238 -20.51 1.80 24.52
C CYS A 238 -20.10 2.54 23.24
N PHE A 239 -19.72 3.80 23.38
CA PHE A 239 -19.20 4.61 22.29
C PHE A 239 -17.87 5.24 22.67
N GLN A 240 -16.95 5.28 21.71
CA GLN A 240 -15.56 5.70 21.92
C GLN A 240 -15.16 6.82 20.97
N LEU A 241 -14.35 7.75 21.48
CA LEU A 241 -13.68 8.79 20.72
C LEU A 241 -12.18 8.73 21.04
N GLU A 242 -11.36 8.62 20.01
CA GLU A 242 -9.90 8.71 20.11
C GLU A 242 -9.42 10.10 19.69
N THR A 243 -8.57 10.72 20.50
CA THR A 243 -7.94 12.00 20.19
C THR A 243 -6.43 11.94 20.38
N LYS A 244 -5.70 12.79 19.67
CA LYS A 244 -4.24 12.84 19.70
C LYS A 244 -3.76 14.26 19.92
N LYS A 245 -3.06 14.49 21.04
CA LYS A 245 -2.39 15.75 21.36
C LYS A 245 -0.88 15.61 21.24
N THR A 246 -0.27 16.31 20.30
CA THR A 246 1.20 16.35 20.17
C THR A 246 1.81 17.04 21.40
N LEU A 247 2.73 16.33 22.06
CA LEU A 247 3.53 16.87 23.17
C LEU A 247 4.87 17.40 22.65
N PHE A 248 5.45 16.66 21.70
CA PHE A 248 6.67 17.05 21.00
C PHE A 248 6.58 16.59 19.54
N PRO A 249 6.75 17.48 18.54
CA PRO A 249 6.54 17.12 17.14
C PRO A 249 7.59 16.15 16.59
N GLY A 250 8.81 16.18 17.13
CA GLY A 250 9.94 15.38 16.62
C GLY A 250 10.08 15.51 15.11
N TYR A 251 10.29 14.39 14.41
CA TYR A 251 10.44 14.36 12.96
C TYR A 251 9.26 14.95 12.17
N LYS A 252 8.07 15.07 12.78
CA LYS A 252 6.92 15.69 12.11
C LYS A 252 7.02 17.20 11.98
N ILE A 253 7.99 17.87 12.62
CA ILE A 253 8.22 19.31 12.43
C ILE A 253 8.45 19.68 10.95
N LEU A 254 8.95 18.75 10.14
CA LEU A 254 9.12 18.93 8.70
C LEU A 254 7.80 18.83 7.91
N ASN A 255 6.70 18.48 8.56
CA ASN A 255 5.34 18.47 8.01
C ASN A 255 4.51 19.58 8.66
N GLU A 256 3.39 19.96 8.02
CA GLU A 256 2.38 20.76 8.67
C GLU A 256 1.83 19.99 9.89
N VAL A 257 1.95 20.61 11.07
CA VAL A 257 1.40 20.06 12.32
C VAL A 257 -0.05 20.51 12.42
N ASP A 258 -0.97 19.55 12.41
CA ASP A 258 -2.40 19.83 12.59
C ASP A 258 -2.64 20.55 13.92
N LYS A 259 -3.17 21.78 13.85
CA LYS A 259 -3.52 22.62 15.01
C LYS A 259 -4.99 22.49 15.40
N LYS A 260 -5.58 21.30 15.27
CA LYS A 260 -6.96 21.09 15.73
C LYS A 260 -7.00 21.16 17.26
N ALA A 261 -7.98 21.90 17.79
CA ALA A 261 -8.26 21.90 19.21
C ALA A 261 -8.72 20.50 19.62
N ASN A 262 -8.03 19.89 20.58
CA ASN A 262 -8.42 18.61 21.13
C ASN A 262 -9.33 18.82 22.35
N PRO A 263 -10.40 18.03 22.52
CA PRO A 263 -11.17 18.02 23.75
C PRO A 263 -10.28 17.58 24.91
N ASN A 264 -10.48 18.20 26.06
CA ASN A 264 -9.84 17.83 27.33
C ASN A 264 -10.93 17.61 28.38
N TRP A 265 -11.73 16.58 28.17
CA TRP A 265 -12.81 16.22 29.08
C TRP A 265 -12.29 15.37 30.23
N GLU A 266 -13.00 15.36 31.35
CA GLU A 266 -12.69 14.50 32.49
C GLU A 266 -13.75 13.42 32.71
N LYS A 267 -13.35 12.33 33.41
CA LYS A 267 -14.31 11.29 33.80
C LYS A 267 -15.43 11.92 34.61
N GLY A 268 -16.66 11.63 34.19
CA GLY A 268 -17.87 12.13 34.80
C GLY A 268 -18.38 13.46 34.23
N GLU A 269 -17.64 14.10 33.33
CA GLU A 269 -18.06 15.32 32.64
C GLU A 269 -19.27 15.06 31.74
N LEU A 270 -20.15 16.07 31.65
CA LEU A 270 -21.39 16.02 30.88
C LEU A 270 -21.20 16.68 29.52
N LEU A 271 -21.58 15.97 28.47
CA LEU A 271 -21.67 16.45 27.10
C LEU A 271 -23.13 16.50 26.67
N THR A 272 -23.52 17.51 25.91
CA THR A 272 -24.86 17.57 25.32
C THR A 272 -24.87 16.82 24.00
N LEU A 273 -25.75 15.84 23.86
CA LEU A 273 -25.94 15.12 22.61
C LEU A 273 -26.58 16.07 21.58
N GLN A 274 -25.91 16.24 20.45
CA GLN A 274 -26.36 17.12 19.36
C GLN A 274 -27.08 16.33 18.27
N LYS A 275 -26.50 15.20 17.87
CA LYS A 275 -27.00 14.35 16.77
C LYS A 275 -26.60 12.91 17.01
N VAL A 276 -27.49 11.99 16.67
CA VAL A 276 -27.20 10.56 16.50
C VAL A 276 -27.31 10.25 15.01
N GLU A 277 -26.32 9.59 14.46
CA GLU A 277 -26.27 9.21 13.05
C GLU A 277 -26.03 7.71 12.91
N CYS A 278 -26.75 7.07 12.00
CA CYS A 278 -26.50 5.69 11.62
C CYS A 278 -25.99 5.69 10.19
N GLU A 279 -24.69 5.44 10.03
CA GLU A 279 -24.07 5.31 8.73
C GLU A 279 -24.29 3.88 8.21
N LYS A 280 -25.05 3.76 7.12
CA LYS A 280 -25.09 2.54 6.33
C LYS A 280 -23.80 2.44 5.52
N LYS A 281 -22.98 1.45 5.82
CA LYS A 281 -21.74 1.13 5.13
C LYS A 281 -21.85 -0.22 4.45
N GLN A 282 -20.93 -0.45 3.55
CA GLN A 282 -20.83 -1.69 2.79
C GLN A 282 -19.38 -2.16 2.86
N THR A 283 -19.16 -3.45 3.07
CA THR A 283 -17.81 -3.99 3.06
C THR A 283 -17.25 -3.90 1.64
N GLU A 284 -16.00 -3.46 1.52
CA GLU A 284 -15.33 -3.37 0.23
C GLU A 284 -14.42 -4.58 0.00
N PRO A 285 -14.28 -5.05 -1.25
CA PRO A 285 -13.33 -6.10 -1.57
C PRO A 285 -11.89 -5.61 -1.35
N PRO A 286 -10.91 -6.53 -1.23
CA PRO A 286 -9.52 -6.13 -1.12
C PRO A 286 -9.09 -5.27 -2.33
N PRO A 287 -8.34 -4.17 -2.12
CA PRO A 287 -7.98 -3.26 -3.21
C PRO A 287 -7.07 -3.96 -4.21
N ARG A 288 -7.21 -3.60 -5.50
CA ARG A 288 -6.28 -4.06 -6.54
C ARG A 288 -4.86 -3.60 -6.25
N TYR A 289 -3.88 -4.30 -6.85
CA TYR A 289 -2.49 -3.85 -6.78
C TYR A 289 -2.29 -2.62 -7.65
N SER A 290 -1.63 -1.62 -7.09
CA SER A 290 -0.96 -0.56 -7.84
C SER A 290 0.52 -0.90 -8.01
N GLU A 291 1.27 -0.09 -8.74
CA GLU A 291 2.73 -0.26 -8.80
C GLU A 291 3.36 -0.21 -7.41
N GLY A 292 2.96 0.76 -6.57
CA GLY A 292 3.47 0.87 -5.20
C GLY A 292 3.16 -0.37 -4.36
N THR A 293 1.91 -0.85 -4.34
CA THR A 293 1.55 -2.00 -3.49
C THR A 293 2.08 -3.33 -4.04
N LEU A 294 2.30 -3.44 -5.35
CA LEU A 294 2.96 -4.59 -5.96
C LEU A 294 4.45 -4.64 -5.57
N VAL A 295 5.15 -3.50 -5.63
CA VAL A 295 6.55 -3.39 -5.20
C VAL A 295 6.70 -3.69 -3.71
N ALA A 296 5.79 -3.18 -2.88
CA ALA A 296 5.76 -3.49 -1.45
C ALA A 296 5.63 -5.00 -1.19
N LYS A 297 4.78 -5.69 -1.96
CA LYS A 297 4.63 -7.14 -1.85
C LYS A 297 5.86 -7.89 -2.33
N LEU A 298 6.43 -7.51 -3.49
CA LEU A 298 7.67 -8.08 -4.02
C LEU A 298 8.81 -8.02 -2.98
N GLU A 299 9.02 -6.85 -2.39
CA GLU A 299 10.01 -6.62 -1.32
C GLU A 299 9.74 -7.50 -0.09
N ARG A 300 8.51 -7.49 0.43
CA ARG A 300 8.14 -8.24 1.64
C ARG A 300 8.31 -9.75 1.47
N GLU A 301 7.94 -10.29 0.31
CA GLU A 301 8.09 -11.72 0.03
C GLU A 301 9.53 -12.11 -0.41
N GLY A 302 10.46 -11.15 -0.48
CA GLY A 302 11.85 -11.40 -0.91
C GLY A 302 11.98 -11.73 -2.40
N ILE A 303 11.01 -11.30 -3.21
CA ILE A 303 10.90 -11.59 -4.64
C ILE A 303 11.31 -10.36 -5.47
N GLY A 304 12.35 -10.51 -6.28
CA GLY A 304 12.94 -9.41 -7.03
C GLY A 304 13.97 -8.61 -6.23
N ARG A 305 14.60 -7.64 -6.89
CA ARG A 305 15.69 -6.82 -6.36
C ARG A 305 15.47 -5.35 -6.75
N PRO A 306 16.20 -4.38 -6.15
CA PRO A 306 16.20 -2.98 -6.56
C PRO A 306 16.29 -2.75 -8.07
N SER A 307 17.02 -3.61 -8.78
CA SER A 307 17.18 -3.56 -10.24
C SER A 307 15.97 -4.07 -11.03
N THR A 308 15.08 -4.85 -10.42
CA THR A 308 14.00 -5.55 -11.13
C THR A 308 12.60 -5.03 -10.81
N TYR A 309 12.40 -4.30 -9.70
CA TYR A 309 11.05 -3.86 -9.30
C TYR A 309 10.33 -3.05 -10.39
N SER A 310 11.02 -2.10 -11.03
CA SER A 310 10.42 -1.28 -12.09
C SER A 310 10.16 -2.04 -13.39
N THR A 311 10.91 -3.11 -13.65
CA THR A 311 10.80 -3.86 -14.91
C THR A 311 9.68 -4.90 -14.87
N VAL A 312 9.35 -5.44 -13.69
CA VAL A 312 8.28 -6.44 -13.54
C VAL A 312 6.94 -5.91 -14.06
N SER A 313 6.49 -4.77 -13.55
CA SER A 313 5.22 -4.14 -13.97
C SER A 313 5.22 -3.80 -15.46
N GLU A 314 6.33 -3.26 -15.98
CA GLU A 314 6.48 -2.91 -17.39
C GLU A 314 6.34 -4.14 -18.29
N ILE A 315 6.96 -5.25 -17.92
CA ILE A 315 6.90 -6.48 -18.71
C ILE A 315 5.47 -7.03 -18.73
N LEU A 316 4.76 -7.02 -17.60
CA LEU A 316 3.37 -7.49 -17.52
C LEU A 316 2.44 -6.68 -18.42
N VAL A 317 2.58 -5.35 -18.41
CA VAL A 317 1.79 -4.44 -19.26
C VAL A 317 2.18 -4.60 -20.73
N LYS A 318 3.48 -4.58 -21.06
CA LYS A 318 3.99 -4.72 -22.43
C LYS A 318 3.53 -6.02 -23.09
N ARG A 319 3.41 -7.10 -22.31
CA ARG A 319 2.97 -8.41 -22.78
C ARG A 319 1.45 -8.58 -22.84
N LYS A 320 0.69 -7.54 -22.47
CA LYS A 320 -0.78 -7.58 -22.37
C LYS A 320 -1.26 -8.72 -21.47
N TYR A 321 -0.52 -8.98 -20.39
CA TYR A 321 -0.96 -9.88 -19.32
C TYR A 321 -1.84 -9.13 -18.33
N VAL A 322 -1.52 -7.85 -18.13
CA VAL A 322 -2.34 -6.93 -17.34
C VAL A 322 -2.52 -5.63 -18.13
N GLU A 323 -3.57 -4.89 -17.79
CA GLU A 323 -3.72 -3.49 -18.15
C GLU A 323 -3.71 -2.64 -16.87
N GLN A 324 -3.38 -1.35 -17.03
CA GLN A 324 -3.34 -0.41 -15.92
C GLN A 324 -4.43 0.64 -16.12
N GLU A 325 -5.44 0.61 -15.26
CA GLU A 325 -6.54 1.58 -15.27
C GLU A 325 -6.61 2.29 -13.92
N LYS A 326 -6.71 3.62 -13.93
CA LYS A 326 -6.73 4.46 -12.69
C LYS A 326 -5.64 4.07 -11.69
N LYS A 327 -4.46 3.70 -12.22
CA LYS A 327 -3.24 3.28 -11.49
C LYS A 327 -3.29 1.90 -10.83
N PHE A 328 -4.35 1.11 -11.06
CA PHE A 328 -4.47 -0.26 -10.60
C PHE A 328 -4.28 -1.24 -11.75
N PHE A 329 -3.74 -2.42 -11.45
CA PHE A 329 -3.57 -3.50 -12.41
C PHE A 329 -4.80 -4.38 -12.48
N TYR A 330 -5.23 -4.65 -13.71
CA TYR A 330 -6.32 -5.56 -14.04
C TYR A 330 -5.75 -6.70 -14.89
N PRO A 331 -5.97 -7.98 -14.52
CA PRO A 331 -5.51 -9.08 -15.36
C PRO A 331 -6.35 -9.16 -16.63
N LEU A 332 -5.67 -9.30 -17.77
CA LEU A 332 -6.31 -9.54 -19.05
C LEU A 332 -6.56 -11.05 -19.24
N PRO A 333 -7.49 -11.48 -20.12
CA PRO A 333 -7.76 -12.90 -20.37
C PRO A 333 -6.52 -13.71 -20.77
N LEU A 334 -5.57 -13.08 -21.47
CA LEU A 334 -4.29 -13.70 -21.80
C LEU A 334 -3.42 -13.91 -20.54
N GLY A 335 -3.38 -12.93 -19.64
CA GLY A 335 -2.66 -13.03 -18.37
C GLY A 335 -3.23 -14.14 -17.49
N GLU A 336 -4.56 -14.22 -17.35
CA GLU A 336 -5.20 -15.31 -16.59
C GLU A 336 -4.89 -16.68 -17.19
N LYS A 337 -4.92 -16.80 -18.52
CA LYS A 337 -4.59 -18.05 -19.21
C LYS A 337 -3.14 -18.47 -18.96
N VAL A 338 -2.22 -17.52 -19.03
CA VAL A 338 -0.79 -17.76 -18.76
C VAL A 338 -0.57 -18.11 -17.29
N ASN A 339 -1.22 -17.41 -16.37
CA ASN A 339 -1.16 -17.74 -14.95
C ASN A 339 -1.64 -19.18 -14.71
N PHE A 340 -2.83 -19.54 -15.20
CA PHE A 340 -3.37 -20.89 -15.07
C PHE A 340 -2.43 -21.94 -15.66
N PHE A 341 -1.88 -21.70 -16.85
CA PHE A 341 -0.90 -22.60 -17.47
C PHE A 341 0.32 -22.83 -16.60
N LEU A 342 0.89 -21.77 -16.05
CA LEU A 342 2.10 -21.87 -15.23
C LEU A 342 1.82 -22.52 -13.88
N GLN A 343 0.69 -22.22 -13.25
CA GLN A 343 0.34 -22.82 -11.95
C GLN A 343 0.00 -24.31 -12.08
N SER A 344 -0.73 -24.70 -13.13
CA SER A 344 -1.10 -26.10 -13.36
C SER A 344 0.04 -26.96 -13.90
N GLY A 345 0.88 -26.40 -14.78
CA GLY A 345 1.98 -27.14 -15.42
C GLY A 345 3.30 -27.08 -14.67
N PHE A 346 3.56 -25.99 -13.94
CA PHE A 346 4.89 -25.69 -13.37
C PHE A 346 4.81 -25.11 -11.96
N GLY A 347 3.77 -25.47 -11.19
CA GLY A 347 3.43 -24.82 -9.94
C GLY A 347 4.62 -24.60 -9.00
N ASP A 348 5.45 -25.60 -8.76
CA ASP A 348 6.58 -25.46 -7.82
C ASP A 348 7.66 -24.46 -8.30
N LEU A 349 7.92 -24.35 -9.60
CA LEU A 349 8.93 -23.46 -10.17
C LEU A 349 8.50 -21.99 -10.24
N PHE A 350 7.19 -21.72 -10.18
CA PHE A 350 6.61 -20.37 -10.25
C PHE A 350 5.80 -20.01 -9.00
N ARG A 351 6.16 -20.62 -7.87
CA ARG A 351 5.66 -20.25 -6.53
C ARG A 351 6.54 -19.19 -5.87
N GLU A 352 5.96 -18.50 -4.91
CA GLU A 352 6.59 -17.44 -4.13
C GLU A 352 7.85 -17.95 -3.43
N LYS A 353 7.74 -19.05 -2.68
CA LYS A 353 8.85 -19.64 -1.91
C LYS A 353 10.05 -20.00 -2.77
N PHE A 354 9.83 -20.71 -3.89
CA PHE A 354 10.90 -21.07 -4.83
C PHE A 354 11.56 -19.82 -5.42
N THR A 355 10.74 -18.83 -5.78
CA THR A 355 11.23 -17.57 -6.32
C THR A 355 12.12 -16.85 -5.31
N ALA A 356 11.68 -16.70 -4.07
CA ALA A 356 12.45 -16.09 -3.00
C ALA A 356 13.72 -16.88 -2.65
N GLU A 357 13.66 -18.21 -2.66
CA GLU A 357 14.83 -19.07 -2.40
C GLU A 357 15.90 -18.88 -3.48
N LEU A 358 15.52 -18.90 -4.77
CA LEU A 358 16.47 -18.70 -5.85
C LEU A 358 17.05 -17.29 -5.83
N GLU A 359 16.23 -16.27 -5.54
CA GLU A 359 16.72 -14.92 -5.27
C GLU A 359 17.78 -14.90 -4.16
N SER A 360 17.54 -15.59 -3.04
CA SER A 360 18.50 -15.68 -1.95
C SER A 360 19.76 -16.47 -2.33
N ASN A 361 19.63 -17.49 -3.17
CA ASN A 361 20.77 -18.25 -3.67
C ASN A 361 21.66 -17.39 -4.57
N LEU A 362 21.09 -16.51 -5.41
CA LEU A 362 21.86 -15.55 -6.21
C LEU A 362 22.68 -14.60 -5.32
N ASP A 363 22.10 -14.09 -4.22
CA ASP A 363 22.85 -13.26 -3.26
C ASP A 363 24.00 -14.04 -2.59
N ARG A 364 23.80 -15.35 -2.34
CA ARG A 364 24.83 -16.22 -1.77
C ARG A 364 25.95 -16.51 -2.77
N ILE A 365 25.63 -16.63 -4.06
CA ILE A 365 26.63 -16.74 -5.13
C ILE A 365 27.47 -15.46 -5.21
N GLU A 366 26.84 -14.28 -5.17
CA GLU A 366 27.56 -12.99 -5.14
C GLU A 366 28.55 -12.90 -3.98
N LYS A 367 28.23 -13.52 -2.85
CA LYS A 367 29.09 -13.59 -1.65
C LYS A 367 30.08 -14.75 -1.65
N ASN A 368 30.15 -15.52 -2.74
CA ASN A 368 30.94 -16.76 -2.83
C ASN A 368 30.62 -17.79 -1.72
N GLU A 369 29.39 -17.81 -1.21
CA GLU A 369 28.93 -18.76 -0.17
C GLU A 369 28.44 -20.10 -0.76
N ILE A 370 28.01 -20.10 -2.03
CA ILE A 370 27.59 -21.31 -2.76
C ILE A 370 28.05 -21.27 -4.21
N ASP A 371 28.22 -22.45 -4.80
CA ASP A 371 28.60 -22.59 -6.20
C ASP A 371 27.40 -22.48 -7.16
N SER A 372 27.58 -21.71 -8.22
CA SER A 372 26.55 -21.45 -9.24
C SER A 372 26.16 -22.69 -10.05
N PHE A 373 27.10 -23.61 -10.30
CA PHE A 373 26.87 -24.80 -11.09
C PHE A 373 25.93 -25.79 -10.37
N SER A 374 26.07 -25.91 -9.04
CA SER A 374 25.15 -26.69 -8.20
C SER A 374 23.70 -26.21 -8.31
N ILE A 375 23.47 -24.89 -8.30
CA ILE A 375 22.14 -24.29 -8.43
C ILE A 375 21.58 -24.49 -9.83
N LEU A 376 22.38 -24.26 -10.88
CA LEU A 376 21.96 -24.48 -12.26
C LEU A 376 21.54 -25.92 -12.53
N ASN A 377 22.31 -26.90 -12.04
CA ASN A 377 21.98 -28.33 -12.19
C ASN A 377 20.69 -28.69 -11.49
N ARG A 378 20.48 -28.20 -10.25
CA ARG A 378 19.22 -28.41 -9.52
C ARG A 378 18.04 -27.84 -10.29
N LEU A 379 18.14 -26.57 -10.73
CA LEU A 379 17.08 -25.90 -11.49
C LEU A 379 16.77 -26.62 -12.80
N TRP A 380 17.80 -27.07 -13.51
CA TRP A 380 17.64 -27.80 -14.76
C TRP A 380 16.95 -29.15 -14.54
N SER A 381 17.37 -29.89 -13.53
CA SER A 381 16.74 -31.15 -13.14
C SER A 381 15.27 -30.96 -12.77
N ASP A 382 14.96 -29.99 -11.90
CA ASP A 382 13.59 -29.68 -11.49
C ASP A 382 12.72 -29.30 -12.69
N LEU A 383 13.25 -28.48 -13.61
CA LEU A 383 12.56 -28.11 -14.84
C LEU A 383 12.31 -29.31 -15.77
N GLN A 384 13.30 -30.17 -15.97
CA GLN A 384 13.14 -31.38 -16.78
C GLN A 384 12.08 -32.31 -16.20
N THR A 385 12.11 -32.56 -14.89
CA THR A 385 11.12 -33.38 -14.20
C THR A 385 9.71 -32.80 -14.36
N GLN A 386 9.54 -31.49 -14.20
CA GLN A 386 8.22 -30.87 -14.40
C GLN A 386 7.75 -30.94 -15.86
N ILE A 387 8.64 -30.72 -16.83
CA ILE A 387 8.30 -30.88 -18.25
C ILE A 387 7.83 -32.31 -18.55
N GLN A 388 8.53 -33.33 -18.05
CA GLN A 388 8.18 -34.74 -18.27
C GLN A 388 6.84 -35.11 -17.61
N ASN A 389 6.58 -34.62 -16.40
CA ASN A 389 5.40 -34.96 -15.62
C ASN A 389 4.16 -34.12 -15.97
N SER A 390 4.36 -32.98 -16.63
CA SER A 390 3.27 -32.06 -16.94
C SER A 390 2.34 -32.58 -18.05
N LYS A 391 1.05 -32.64 -17.75
CA LYS A 391 0.01 -33.09 -18.69
C LYS A 391 -0.43 -31.96 -19.61
N PHE A 392 0.47 -31.44 -20.46
CA PHE A 392 0.20 -30.31 -21.36
C PHE A 392 -1.01 -30.52 -22.29
N ALA A 393 -1.34 -31.77 -22.63
CA ALA A 393 -2.49 -32.09 -23.46
C ALA A 393 -3.84 -31.85 -22.75
N ALA A 394 -3.90 -32.03 -21.42
CA ALA A 394 -5.10 -31.84 -20.60
C ALA A 394 -5.42 -30.34 -20.39
N PHE A 395 -4.39 -29.50 -20.36
CA PHE A 395 -4.50 -28.05 -20.15
C PHE A 395 -5.54 -27.36 -21.03
N ARG A 396 -5.61 -27.71 -22.33
CA ARG A 396 -6.56 -27.08 -23.25
C ARG A 396 -8.01 -27.37 -22.88
N LYS A 397 -8.31 -28.59 -22.43
CA LYS A 397 -9.67 -28.98 -22.02
C LYS A 397 -10.03 -28.32 -20.68
N GLU A 398 -9.14 -28.41 -19.69
CA GLU A 398 -9.33 -27.80 -18.37
C GLU A 398 -9.54 -26.29 -18.45
N TRP A 399 -8.76 -25.59 -19.28
CA TRP A 399 -8.92 -24.13 -19.44
C TRP A 399 -10.25 -23.76 -20.12
N VAL A 400 -10.75 -24.58 -21.05
CA VAL A 400 -12.06 -24.36 -21.68
C VAL A 400 -13.15 -24.50 -20.63
N GLU A 401 -13.13 -25.55 -19.82
CA GLU A 401 -14.09 -25.78 -18.73
C GLU A 401 -14.06 -24.64 -17.69
N ILE A 402 -12.87 -24.20 -17.25
CA ILE A 402 -12.73 -23.08 -16.30
C ILE A 402 -13.26 -21.78 -16.91
N ARG A 403 -12.97 -21.53 -18.19
CA ARG A 403 -13.45 -20.34 -18.88
C ARG A 403 -14.96 -20.37 -19.06
N GLU A 404 -15.55 -21.53 -19.30
CA GLU A 404 -17.00 -21.72 -19.41
C GLU A 404 -17.67 -21.54 -18.05
N LYS A 405 -17.16 -22.16 -16.98
CA LYS A 405 -17.60 -21.91 -15.61
C LYS A 405 -17.50 -20.43 -15.23
N LYS A 406 -16.40 -19.75 -15.56
CA LYS A 406 -16.26 -18.29 -15.34
C LYS A 406 -17.29 -17.46 -16.12
N LYS A 407 -17.75 -17.92 -17.29
CA LYS A 407 -18.85 -17.26 -18.03
C LYS A 407 -20.21 -17.54 -17.38
N GLU A 408 -20.38 -18.71 -16.77
CA GLU A 408 -21.60 -19.11 -16.06
C GLU A 408 -21.74 -18.40 -14.70
N THR A 409 -20.62 -18.16 -14.00
CA THR A 409 -20.60 -17.55 -12.65
C THR A 409 -20.33 -16.03 -12.62
N GLY A 410 -19.78 -15.41 -13.67
CA GLY A 410 -18.78 -14.35 -13.45
C GLY A 410 -18.98 -12.98 -14.09
N TRP A 411 -20.17 -12.38 -14.04
CA TRP A 411 -20.30 -10.91 -14.18
C TRP A 411 -21.10 -10.24 -13.06
N GLY A 412 -21.38 -10.99 -11.98
CA GLY A 412 -22.25 -10.58 -10.89
C GLY A 412 -23.68 -11.08 -11.06
N ILE A 413 -24.43 -11.04 -9.97
CA ILE A 413 -25.87 -11.28 -9.97
C ILE A 413 -26.53 -10.04 -10.58
N CYS A 414 -27.57 -10.22 -11.38
CA CYS A 414 -28.37 -9.15 -11.95
C CYS A 414 -28.91 -8.27 -10.81
N PRO A 415 -28.57 -6.96 -10.78
CA PRO A 415 -29.00 -6.08 -9.70
C PRO A 415 -30.51 -5.83 -9.71
N LEU A 416 -31.17 -6.09 -10.86
CA LEU A 416 -32.61 -5.91 -11.01
C LEU A 416 -33.39 -7.08 -10.42
N CYS A 417 -33.09 -8.32 -10.79
CA CYS A 417 -33.88 -9.48 -10.39
C CYS A 417 -33.26 -10.35 -9.29
N ARG A 418 -31.97 -10.15 -8.96
CA ARG A 418 -31.22 -10.92 -7.95
C ARG A 418 -31.16 -12.44 -8.12
N ASP A 419 -31.85 -12.99 -9.13
CA ASP A 419 -31.86 -14.42 -9.48
C ASP A 419 -31.08 -14.73 -10.76
N GLY A 420 -31.00 -13.77 -11.68
CA GLY A 420 -30.27 -13.94 -12.95
C GLY A 420 -28.79 -13.62 -12.79
N SER A 421 -27.91 -14.28 -13.54
CA SER A 421 -26.50 -13.90 -13.65
C SER A 421 -26.30 -12.93 -14.81
N LEU A 422 -25.35 -12.01 -14.69
CA LEU A 422 -25.01 -11.11 -15.78
C LEU A 422 -24.21 -11.85 -16.86
N GLN A 423 -24.50 -11.56 -18.12
CA GLN A 423 -23.84 -12.12 -19.29
C GLN A 423 -23.25 -11.01 -20.14
N LYS A 424 -21.96 -11.12 -20.50
CA LYS A 424 -21.32 -10.20 -21.44
C LYS A 424 -21.70 -10.53 -22.90
N LYS A 425 -22.30 -9.57 -23.60
CA LYS A 425 -22.73 -9.62 -25.00
C LYS A 425 -22.03 -8.55 -25.83
N LYS A 426 -22.17 -8.61 -27.17
CA LYS A 426 -21.65 -7.63 -28.12
C LYS A 426 -22.75 -7.16 -29.06
N THR A 427 -22.81 -5.87 -29.33
CA THR A 427 -23.69 -5.31 -30.36
C THR A 427 -23.16 -5.64 -31.77
N SER A 428 -23.98 -5.42 -32.80
CA SER A 428 -23.58 -5.51 -34.22
C SER A 428 -22.38 -4.62 -34.56
N ARG A 429 -22.18 -3.52 -33.82
CA ARG A 429 -21.02 -2.62 -33.91
C ARG A 429 -19.85 -3.02 -32.99
N LYS A 430 -19.83 -4.28 -32.51
CA LYS A 430 -18.81 -4.86 -31.61
C LYS A 430 -18.62 -4.15 -30.26
N LYS A 431 -19.55 -3.28 -29.84
CA LYS A 431 -19.53 -2.70 -28.48
C LYS A 431 -19.97 -3.74 -27.46
N GLU A 432 -19.21 -3.91 -26.39
CA GLU A 432 -19.50 -4.85 -25.31
C GLU A 432 -20.55 -4.28 -24.35
N PHE A 433 -21.48 -5.12 -23.88
CA PHE A 433 -22.50 -4.79 -22.88
C PHE A 433 -22.80 -6.01 -22.01
N TYR A 434 -23.40 -5.81 -20.84
CA TYR A 434 -23.80 -6.83 -19.89
C TYR A 434 -25.32 -6.90 -19.83
N GLN A 435 -25.88 -8.11 -19.89
CA GLN A 435 -27.32 -8.37 -19.93
C GLN A 435 -27.68 -9.47 -18.92
N CYS A 436 -28.85 -9.40 -18.29
CA CYS A 436 -29.32 -10.49 -17.43
C CYS A 436 -29.50 -11.80 -18.22
N SER A 437 -29.10 -12.93 -17.63
CA SER A 437 -29.30 -14.26 -18.20
C SER A 437 -30.77 -14.64 -18.38
N ARG A 438 -31.68 -13.97 -17.67
CA ARG A 438 -33.13 -14.14 -17.75
C ARG A 438 -33.81 -13.22 -18.78
N PHE A 439 -33.07 -12.55 -19.66
CA PHE A 439 -33.68 -11.74 -20.72
C PHE A 439 -34.49 -12.64 -21.69
N PRO A 440 -35.74 -12.31 -22.07
CA PRO A 440 -36.43 -11.03 -21.89
C PRO A 440 -37.19 -10.85 -20.56
N ASP A 441 -37.39 -11.90 -19.75
CA ASP A 441 -38.09 -11.83 -18.45
C ASP A 441 -37.46 -10.85 -17.45
N CYS A 442 -36.17 -10.54 -17.64
CA CYS A 442 -35.46 -9.47 -16.95
C CYS A 442 -34.71 -8.61 -17.96
N GLU A 443 -35.19 -7.39 -18.18
CA GLU A 443 -34.69 -6.46 -19.23
C GLU A 443 -33.39 -5.72 -18.85
N TYR A 444 -32.70 -6.12 -17.78
CA TYR A 444 -31.49 -5.44 -17.34
C TYR A 444 -30.36 -5.52 -18.38
N VAL A 445 -29.90 -4.35 -18.84
CA VAL A 445 -28.78 -4.17 -19.77
C VAL A 445 -27.92 -2.99 -19.32
N SER A 446 -26.59 -3.16 -19.28
CA SER A 446 -25.63 -2.10 -18.94
C SER A 446 -24.41 -2.15 -19.85
N TYR A 447 -23.89 -0.99 -20.27
CA TYR A 447 -22.62 -0.91 -21.02
C TYR A 447 -21.39 -0.91 -20.09
N GLU A 448 -21.60 -0.65 -18.80
CA GLU A 448 -20.58 -0.77 -17.76
C GLU A 448 -20.81 -2.05 -16.96
N LEU A 449 -19.74 -2.72 -16.53
CA LEU A 449 -19.90 -3.83 -15.60
C LEU A 449 -20.54 -3.24 -14.34
N PRO A 450 -21.71 -3.73 -13.89
CA PRO A 450 -22.36 -3.15 -12.74
C PRO A 450 -21.42 -3.30 -11.56
N LYS A 451 -21.08 -2.17 -10.94
CA LYS A 451 -20.32 -2.21 -9.70
C LYS A 451 -21.20 -2.95 -8.69
N PRO A 452 -20.65 -3.95 -7.97
CA PRO A 452 -21.42 -4.70 -6.99
C PRO A 452 -22.04 -3.80 -5.93
#